data_AF-A0A4V1GLY8-F1
#
_entry.id   AF-A0A4V1GLY8-F1
#
_cell.length_a   1.000
_cell.length_b   1.000
_cell.length_c   1.000
_cell.angle_alpha   90.00
_cell.angle_beta   90.00
_cell.angle_gamma   90.00
#
_symmetry.space_group_name_H-M   'P 1'
#
loop_
_entity.id
_entity.type
_entity.pdbx_description
1 polymer ?
#
loop_
_entity_poly.entity_id
_entity_poly.type
_entity_poly.pdbx_seq_one_letter_code
_entity_poly.pdbx_strand_id
1 'polypeptide(L)'
;MESTLNILKKEKGYTFNSQQYVAINYGLCAGANVLETAAPEYSGGQLTEIFRVQAQGLDDTLLRNPELGAAKARELRLGLEAGLDISLIADVSLPLTNIQWLRRAMAKGIDITLYPEFKGSITKIIKKYNELCNREKPKGKKQCTLRVIRVKEEVNEMVVQYDDLEKLEAVIGKINGSHLDKVQRLKEKLYEGNIQTLGKSVLVPVEQQTYFEIVKE
;
A
#
# COMPACT_ATOMS: atom_id res chain seq x y z
N MET A 1 3.29 17.76 -13.19
CA MET A 1 2.07 16.92 -13.11
C MET A 1 1.07 17.30 -14.20
N GLU A 2 0.51 18.53 -14.22
CA GLU A 2 -0.50 18.93 -15.21
C GLU A 2 -0.03 18.77 -16.66
N SER A 3 1.23 19.08 -16.95
CA SER A 3 1.85 18.84 -18.27
C SER A 3 1.80 17.36 -18.67
N THR A 4 2.22 16.45 -17.78
CA THR A 4 2.20 14.99 -18.01
C THR A 4 0.78 14.47 -18.21
N LEU A 5 -0.18 14.92 -17.40
CA LEU A 5 -1.58 14.50 -17.51
C LEU A 5 -2.23 15.00 -18.81
N ASN A 6 -1.89 16.22 -19.25
CA ASN A 6 -2.33 16.75 -20.53
C ASN A 6 -1.71 15.97 -21.70
N ILE A 7 -0.44 15.56 -21.59
CA ILE A 7 0.22 14.69 -22.58
C ILE A 7 -0.49 13.33 -22.63
N LEU A 8 -0.70 12.66 -21.49
CA LEU A 8 -1.41 11.38 -21.43
C LEU A 8 -2.83 11.49 -22.03
N LYS A 9 -3.57 12.55 -21.71
CA LYS A 9 -4.89 12.80 -22.28
C LYS A 9 -4.83 13.03 -23.79
N LYS A 10 -3.85 13.79 -24.28
CA LYS A 10 -3.70 14.17 -25.69
C LYS A 10 -3.19 13.00 -26.55
N GLU A 11 -2.22 12.26 -26.07
CA GLU A 11 -1.53 11.19 -26.81
C GLU A 11 -2.25 9.84 -26.70
N LYS A 12 -2.82 9.53 -25.54
CA LYS A 12 -3.46 8.22 -25.28
C LYS A 12 -4.98 8.29 -25.29
N GLY A 13 -5.58 9.47 -25.07
CA GLY A 13 -7.03 9.66 -25.18
C GLY A 13 -7.83 9.22 -23.96
N TYR A 14 -7.19 8.91 -22.82
CA TYR A 14 -7.87 8.44 -21.60
C TYR A 14 -7.72 9.43 -20.44
N THR A 15 -8.62 9.28 -19.45
CA THR A 15 -8.58 10.05 -18.18
C THR A 15 -8.40 9.09 -17.00
N PHE A 16 -7.78 9.59 -15.93
CA PHE A 16 -7.50 8.81 -14.72
C PHE A 16 -8.47 9.19 -13.60
N ASN A 17 -8.73 8.25 -12.69
CA ASN A 17 -9.47 8.54 -11.46
C ASN A 17 -8.54 9.10 -10.36
N SER A 18 -9.11 9.53 -9.24
CA SER A 18 -8.35 10.13 -8.13
C SER A 18 -7.24 9.22 -7.58
N GLN A 19 -7.46 7.91 -7.50
CA GLN A 19 -6.44 6.97 -7.02
C GLN A 19 -5.29 6.82 -8.01
N GLN A 20 -5.61 6.77 -9.31
CA GLN A 20 -4.61 6.74 -10.37
C GLN A 20 -3.81 8.04 -10.44
N TYR A 21 -4.44 9.21 -10.23
CA TYR A 21 -3.71 10.48 -10.13
C TYR A 21 -2.72 10.51 -8.97
N VAL A 22 -3.11 9.99 -7.80
CA VAL A 22 -2.20 9.86 -6.64
C VAL A 22 -1.01 8.97 -6.99
N ALA A 23 -1.25 7.83 -7.65
CA ALA A 23 -0.19 6.93 -8.08
C ALA A 23 0.74 7.57 -9.12
N ILE A 24 0.19 8.27 -10.11
CA ILE A 24 0.93 8.99 -11.14
C ILE A 24 1.80 10.09 -10.51
N ASN A 25 1.25 10.86 -9.56
CA ASN A 25 2.03 11.85 -8.82
C ASN A 25 3.21 11.19 -8.09
N TYR A 26 2.93 10.09 -7.39
CA TYR A 26 3.98 9.32 -6.71
C TYR A 26 5.07 8.87 -7.70
N GLY A 27 4.68 8.30 -8.85
CA GLY A 27 5.62 7.88 -9.88
C GLY A 27 6.49 9.02 -10.40
N LEU A 28 5.90 10.20 -10.66
CA LEU A 28 6.65 11.39 -11.08
C LEU A 28 7.67 11.82 -10.01
N CYS A 29 7.26 11.87 -8.74
CA CYS A 29 8.16 12.23 -7.64
C CYS A 29 9.28 11.21 -7.43
N ALA A 30 9.00 9.93 -7.70
CA ALA A 30 9.95 8.83 -7.53
C ALA A 30 10.86 8.61 -8.75
N GLY A 31 10.76 9.43 -9.80
CA GLY A 31 11.56 9.29 -11.03
C GLY A 31 11.16 8.09 -11.90
N ALA A 32 9.95 7.58 -11.73
CA ALA A 32 9.42 6.45 -12.49
C ALA A 32 9.01 6.86 -13.92
N ASN A 33 8.97 5.91 -14.85
CA ASN A 33 8.61 6.17 -16.25
C ASN A 33 7.08 6.21 -16.44
N VAL A 34 6.48 7.28 -15.93
CA VAL A 34 5.02 7.48 -15.90
C VAL A 34 4.40 7.50 -17.30
N LEU A 35 5.04 8.15 -18.28
CA LEU A 35 4.47 8.28 -19.62
C LEU A 35 4.32 6.93 -20.33
N GLU A 36 5.26 6.02 -20.12
CA GLU A 36 5.19 4.67 -20.68
C GLU A 36 4.24 3.76 -19.89
N THR A 37 4.22 3.89 -18.57
CA THR A 37 3.61 2.91 -17.67
C THR A 37 2.15 3.22 -17.33
N ALA A 38 1.78 4.51 -17.26
CA ALA A 38 0.46 4.91 -16.80
C ALA A 38 -0.62 4.55 -17.84
N ALA A 39 -1.43 3.54 -17.51
CA ALA A 39 -2.52 3.07 -18.34
C ALA A 39 -3.82 2.90 -17.53
N PRO A 40 -5.00 3.17 -18.11
CA PRO A 40 -6.27 3.15 -17.39
C PRO A 40 -6.67 1.74 -16.93
N GLU A 41 -6.16 0.66 -17.54
CA GLU A 41 -6.41 -0.71 -17.10
C GLU A 41 -5.86 -1.03 -15.71
N TYR A 42 -4.86 -0.28 -15.24
CA TYR A 42 -4.26 -0.49 -13.92
C TYR A 42 -5.01 0.32 -12.87
N SER A 43 -5.41 -0.34 -11.78
CA SER A 43 -5.88 0.37 -10.59
C SER A 43 -4.79 1.30 -10.04
N GLY A 44 -5.19 2.39 -9.35
CA GLY A 44 -4.21 3.28 -8.71
C GLY A 44 -3.30 2.55 -7.72
N GLY A 45 -3.83 1.54 -7.02
CA GLY A 45 -3.02 0.67 -6.17
C GLY A 45 -1.96 -0.10 -6.96
N GLN A 46 -2.32 -0.70 -8.10
CA GLN A 46 -1.37 -1.42 -8.94
C GLN A 46 -0.30 -0.50 -9.55
N LEU A 47 -0.68 0.68 -10.06
CA LEU A 47 0.28 1.68 -10.53
C LEU A 47 1.28 2.07 -9.43
N THR A 48 0.80 2.24 -8.20
CA THR A 48 1.67 2.56 -7.05
C THR A 48 2.72 1.48 -6.81
N GLU A 49 2.32 0.20 -6.87
CA GLU A 49 3.26 -0.92 -6.69
C GLU A 49 4.25 -1.02 -7.86
N ILE A 50 3.81 -0.78 -9.10
CA ILE A 50 4.69 -0.73 -10.28
C ILE A 50 5.73 0.40 -10.14
N PHE A 51 5.29 1.61 -9.80
CA PHE A 51 6.20 2.75 -9.65
C PHE A 51 7.19 2.58 -8.50
N ARG A 52 6.84 1.83 -7.44
CA ARG A 52 7.78 1.46 -6.37
C ARG A 52 8.89 0.53 -6.84
N VAL A 53 8.58 -0.40 -7.74
CA VAL A 53 9.57 -1.29 -8.36
C VAL A 53 10.52 -0.46 -9.23
N GLN A 54 9.97 0.41 -10.09
CA GLN A 54 10.77 1.30 -10.94
C GLN A 54 11.66 2.25 -10.15
N ALA A 55 11.15 2.84 -9.06
CA ALA A 55 11.93 3.73 -8.19
C ALA A 55 13.15 3.07 -7.53
N GLN A 56 13.15 1.73 -7.44
CA GLN A 56 14.27 0.93 -6.94
C GLN A 56 15.18 0.43 -8.06
N GLY A 57 14.88 0.77 -9.33
CA GLY A 57 15.61 0.26 -10.49
C GLY A 57 15.41 -1.24 -10.74
N LEU A 58 14.30 -1.81 -10.25
CA LEU A 58 13.96 -3.22 -10.43
C LEU A 58 13.08 -3.42 -11.67
N ASP A 59 13.08 -4.63 -12.23
CA ASP A 59 12.24 -4.99 -13.38
C ASP A 59 10.77 -5.15 -12.96
N ASP A 60 9.90 -4.34 -13.55
CA ASP A 60 8.47 -4.30 -13.26
C ASP A 60 7.61 -5.06 -14.27
N THR A 61 8.21 -5.74 -15.25
CA THR A 61 7.51 -6.44 -16.34
C THR A 61 6.40 -7.38 -15.83
N LEU A 62 6.70 -8.18 -14.80
CA LEU A 62 5.73 -9.12 -14.23
C LEU A 62 4.62 -8.47 -13.39
N LEU A 63 4.74 -7.17 -13.05
CA LEU A 63 3.69 -6.41 -12.37
C LEU A 63 2.76 -5.69 -13.36
N ARG A 64 3.17 -5.53 -14.62
CA ARG A 64 2.40 -4.86 -15.70
C ARG A 64 1.28 -5.73 -16.30
N ASN A 65 0.71 -6.66 -15.54
CA ASN A 65 -0.48 -7.41 -15.94
C ASN A 65 -1.74 -6.88 -15.21
N PRO A 66 -2.73 -6.27 -15.89
CA PRO A 66 -3.90 -5.68 -15.25
C PRO A 66 -4.76 -6.68 -14.46
N GLU A 67 -4.68 -7.98 -14.75
CA GLU A 67 -5.44 -9.03 -14.05
C GLU A 67 -4.89 -9.34 -12.64
N LEU A 68 -3.69 -8.85 -12.29
CA LEU A 68 -3.13 -9.03 -10.96
C LEU A 68 -3.95 -8.29 -9.88
N GLY A 69 -4.35 -7.06 -10.19
CA GLY A 69 -4.81 -6.10 -9.20
C GLY A 69 -3.73 -5.71 -8.18
N ALA A 70 -4.06 -4.72 -7.34
CA ALA A 70 -3.11 -4.12 -6.41
C ALA A 70 -2.52 -5.11 -5.40
N ALA A 71 -3.32 -6.07 -4.91
CA ALA A 71 -2.88 -6.99 -3.85
C ALA A 71 -1.83 -7.99 -4.34
N LYS A 72 -1.99 -8.57 -5.54
CA LYS A 72 -0.99 -9.48 -6.11
C LYS A 72 0.26 -8.71 -6.54
N ALA A 73 0.09 -7.56 -7.21
CA ALA A 73 1.22 -6.68 -7.55
C ALA A 73 2.07 -6.30 -6.33
N ARG A 74 1.43 -6.05 -5.18
CA ARG A 74 2.13 -5.80 -3.91
C ARG A 74 2.97 -6.99 -3.45
N GLU A 75 2.46 -8.21 -3.52
CA GLU A 75 3.22 -9.41 -3.13
C GLU A 75 4.39 -9.65 -4.10
N LEU A 76 4.20 -9.43 -5.41
CA LEU A 76 5.29 -9.51 -6.39
C LEU A 76 6.37 -8.46 -6.12
N ARG A 77 6.00 -7.19 -5.85
CA ARG A 77 6.97 -6.17 -5.41
C ARG A 77 7.73 -6.62 -4.16
N LEU A 78 7.04 -7.12 -3.14
CA LEU A 78 7.70 -7.62 -1.92
C LEU A 78 8.66 -8.79 -2.20
N GLY A 79 8.39 -9.58 -3.23
CA GLY A 79 9.30 -10.63 -3.69
C GLY A 79 10.56 -10.05 -4.33
N LEU A 80 10.40 -9.10 -5.25
CA LEU A 80 11.52 -8.41 -5.91
C LEU A 80 12.42 -7.68 -4.91
N GLU A 81 11.85 -6.96 -3.94
CA GLU A 81 12.59 -6.27 -2.88
C GLU A 81 13.39 -7.23 -1.98
N ALA A 82 12.92 -8.46 -1.85
CA ALA A 82 13.60 -9.52 -1.12
C ALA A 82 14.60 -10.30 -2.00
N GLY A 83 14.83 -9.88 -3.25
CA GLY A 83 15.73 -10.55 -4.20
C GLY A 83 15.22 -11.90 -4.70
N LEU A 84 13.91 -12.14 -4.66
CA LEU A 84 13.31 -13.40 -5.07
C LEU A 84 13.00 -13.43 -6.57
N ASP A 85 13.15 -14.60 -7.20
CA ASP A 85 12.64 -14.84 -8.54
C ASP A 85 11.11 -14.96 -8.52
N ILE A 86 10.43 -13.84 -8.75
CA ILE A 86 8.97 -13.76 -8.71
C ILE A 86 8.28 -14.47 -9.89
N SER A 87 9.02 -14.90 -10.92
CA SER A 87 8.42 -15.62 -12.06
C SER A 87 7.73 -16.92 -11.61
N LEU A 88 8.19 -17.50 -10.51
CA LEU A 88 7.63 -18.71 -9.90
C LEU A 88 6.25 -18.48 -9.25
N ILE A 89 5.86 -17.22 -9.00
CA ILE A 89 4.63 -16.86 -8.27
C ILE A 89 3.80 -15.77 -8.96
N ALA A 90 4.19 -15.34 -10.17
CA ALA A 90 3.53 -14.27 -10.92
C ALA A 90 2.28 -14.71 -11.71
N ASP A 91 1.96 -16.00 -11.70
CA ASP A 91 0.76 -16.53 -12.36
C ASP A 91 -0.52 -15.92 -11.76
N VAL A 92 -1.26 -15.20 -12.61
CA VAL A 92 -2.52 -14.55 -12.25
C VAL A 92 -3.61 -15.53 -11.82
N SER A 93 -3.53 -16.80 -12.24
CA SER A 93 -4.48 -17.83 -11.83
C SER A 93 -4.29 -18.25 -10.37
N LEU A 94 -3.10 -18.00 -9.78
CA LEU A 94 -2.84 -18.34 -8.39
C LEU A 94 -3.69 -17.48 -7.44
N PRO A 95 -4.35 -18.10 -6.45
CA PRO A 95 -4.97 -17.36 -5.36
C PRO A 95 -3.95 -16.46 -4.67
N LEU A 96 -4.35 -15.24 -4.30
CA LEU A 96 -3.48 -14.30 -3.58
C LEU A 96 -2.84 -14.95 -2.34
N THR A 97 -3.60 -15.76 -1.62
CA THR A 97 -3.13 -16.46 -0.43
C THR A 97 -2.05 -17.49 -0.74
N ASN A 98 -2.09 -18.16 -1.90
CA ASN A 98 -1.01 -19.04 -2.35
C ASN A 98 0.25 -18.23 -2.62
N ILE A 99 0.17 -17.13 -3.39
CA ILE A 99 1.30 -16.22 -3.68
C ILE A 99 1.96 -15.76 -2.38
N GLN A 100 1.16 -15.37 -1.39
CA GLN A 100 1.66 -14.96 -0.07
C GLN A 100 2.48 -16.05 0.63
N TRP A 101 2.00 -17.29 0.64
CA TRP A 101 2.71 -18.40 1.29
C TRP A 101 3.94 -18.85 0.50
N LEU A 102 3.86 -18.88 -0.83
CA LEU A 102 4.98 -19.21 -1.70
C LEU A 102 6.11 -18.18 -1.55
N ARG A 103 5.78 -16.88 -1.58
CA ARG A 103 6.74 -15.81 -1.31
C ARG A 103 7.38 -15.93 0.07
N ARG A 104 6.60 -16.28 1.11
CA ARG A 104 7.14 -16.51 2.46
C ARG A 104 8.09 -17.71 2.52
N ALA A 105 7.78 -18.79 1.81
CA ALA A 105 8.65 -19.96 1.69
C ALA A 105 9.98 -19.57 1.03
N MET A 106 9.90 -18.91 -0.12
CA MET A 106 11.08 -18.43 -0.85
C MET A 106 11.92 -17.45 -0.02
N ALA A 107 11.29 -16.51 0.70
CA ALA A 107 11.99 -15.59 1.62
C ALA A 107 12.67 -16.30 2.81
N LYS A 108 12.31 -17.55 3.10
CA LYS A 108 12.98 -18.42 4.09
C LYS A 108 14.09 -19.28 3.48
N GLY A 109 14.41 -19.09 2.20
CA GLY A 109 15.39 -19.90 1.48
C GLY A 109 14.86 -21.28 1.08
N ILE A 110 13.53 -21.50 1.14
CA ILE A 110 12.93 -22.75 0.66
C ILE A 110 12.79 -22.65 -0.85
N ASP A 111 13.47 -23.53 -1.57
CA ASP A 111 13.22 -23.74 -2.99
C ASP A 111 11.87 -24.45 -3.17
N ILE A 112 10.87 -23.68 -3.63
CA ILE A 112 9.51 -24.17 -3.81
C ILE A 112 9.38 -25.14 -4.99
N THR A 113 10.36 -25.19 -5.89
CA THR A 113 10.31 -26.06 -7.07
C THR A 113 10.59 -27.53 -6.72
N LEU A 114 11.27 -27.77 -5.60
CA LEU A 114 11.62 -29.11 -5.10
C LEU A 114 10.44 -29.87 -4.49
N TYR A 115 9.35 -29.18 -4.16
CA TYR A 115 8.23 -29.78 -3.42
C TYR A 115 6.90 -29.64 -4.19
N PRO A 116 6.29 -30.75 -4.64
CA PRO A 116 5.04 -30.70 -5.39
C PRO A 116 3.87 -30.13 -4.59
N GLU A 117 3.93 -30.15 -3.25
CA GLU A 117 2.93 -29.56 -2.37
C GLU A 117 2.77 -28.05 -2.59
N PHE A 118 3.81 -27.37 -3.06
CA PHE A 118 3.76 -25.94 -3.38
C PHE A 118 2.93 -25.63 -4.63
N LYS A 119 2.66 -26.61 -5.48
CA LYS A 119 1.72 -26.51 -6.61
C LYS A 119 0.29 -26.91 -6.23
N GLY A 120 0.07 -27.25 -4.97
CA GLY A 120 -1.19 -27.78 -4.46
C GLY A 120 -2.16 -26.72 -3.96
N SER A 121 -3.19 -27.18 -3.25
CA SER A 121 -4.09 -26.30 -2.50
C SER A 121 -3.33 -25.58 -1.38
N ILE A 122 -3.90 -24.49 -0.89
CA ILE A 122 -3.33 -23.73 0.22
C ILE A 122 -3.01 -24.60 1.45
N THR A 123 -3.82 -25.63 1.72
CA THR A 123 -3.56 -26.57 2.82
C THR A 123 -2.27 -27.36 2.62
N LYS A 124 -1.99 -27.80 1.39
CA LYS A 124 -0.74 -28.51 1.05
C LYS A 124 0.47 -27.57 1.20
N ILE A 125 0.35 -26.36 0.66
CA ILE A 125 1.37 -25.30 0.77
C ILE A 125 1.71 -25.01 2.24
N ILE A 126 0.69 -24.73 3.07
CA ILE A 126 0.86 -24.40 4.49
C ILE A 126 1.46 -25.58 5.26
N LYS A 127 0.94 -26.80 5.03
CA LYS A 127 1.45 -28.01 5.69
C LYS A 127 2.92 -28.20 5.39
N LYS A 128 3.32 -28.12 4.10
CA LYS A 128 4.71 -28.31 3.69
C LYS A 128 5.62 -27.19 4.18
N TYR A 129 5.18 -25.93 4.08
CA TYR A 129 5.90 -24.80 4.65
C TYR A 129 6.19 -24.99 6.15
N ASN A 130 5.19 -25.39 6.93
CA ASN A 130 5.36 -25.59 8.38
C ASN A 130 6.28 -26.77 8.71
N GLU A 131 6.19 -27.86 7.95
CA GLU A 131 7.09 -29.02 8.05
C GLU A 131 8.55 -28.60 7.82
N LEU A 132 8.82 -27.86 6.74
CA LEU A 132 10.16 -27.38 6.39
C LEU A 132 10.68 -26.31 7.35
N CYS A 133 9.79 -25.52 7.97
CA CYS A 133 10.16 -24.52 8.96
C CYS A 133 10.41 -25.08 10.36
N ASN A 134 10.36 -26.40 10.58
CA ASN A 134 10.60 -27.05 11.87
C ASN A 134 9.83 -26.42 13.05
N ARG A 135 8.55 -26.10 12.85
CA ARG A 135 7.67 -25.87 14.01
C ARG A 135 7.12 -27.21 14.44
N GLU A 136 7.79 -27.88 15.39
CA GLU A 136 6.99 -28.60 16.38
C GLU A 136 5.92 -27.60 16.83
N LYS A 137 4.63 -27.93 16.66
CA LYS A 137 3.59 -27.15 17.34
C LYS A 137 4.04 -27.03 18.80
N PRO A 138 4.06 -25.85 19.41
CA PRO A 138 4.47 -25.74 20.81
C PRO A 138 3.67 -26.78 21.61
N LYS A 139 4.37 -27.78 22.15
CA LYS A 139 3.77 -28.85 22.97
C LYS A 139 3.38 -28.21 24.30
N GLY A 140 2.20 -27.63 24.36
CA GLY A 140 1.70 -26.95 25.56
C GLY A 140 0.20 -26.70 25.47
N LYS A 141 -0.51 -26.89 26.59
CA LYS A 141 -1.95 -26.58 26.72
C LYS A 141 -2.24 -25.08 26.92
N LYS A 142 -1.20 -24.25 26.98
CA LYS A 142 -1.31 -22.81 27.21
C LYS A 142 -1.72 -22.10 25.92
N GLN A 143 -2.79 -21.34 26.00
CA GLN A 143 -3.31 -20.52 24.91
C GLN A 143 -3.54 -19.12 25.48
N CYS A 144 -3.11 -18.08 24.78
CA CYS A 144 -3.38 -16.70 25.20
C CYS A 144 -4.06 -15.94 24.06
N THR A 145 -4.79 -14.89 24.41
CA THR A 145 -5.32 -13.96 23.41
C THR A 145 -4.31 -12.85 23.18
N LEU A 146 -3.78 -12.79 21.95
CA LEU A 146 -3.02 -11.63 21.49
C LEU A 146 -4.00 -10.59 20.94
N ARG A 147 -3.92 -9.36 21.45
CA ARG A 147 -4.53 -8.21 20.78
C ARG A 147 -3.47 -7.52 19.96
N VAL A 148 -3.76 -7.38 18.66
CA VAL A 148 -2.94 -6.64 17.72
C VAL A 148 -3.57 -5.27 17.57
N ILE A 149 -2.87 -4.24 18.01
CA ILE A 149 -3.29 -2.86 17.84
C ILE A 149 -2.45 -2.28 16.71
N ARG A 150 -3.13 -1.80 15.66
CA ARG A 150 -2.50 -1.11 14.55
C ARG A 150 -2.85 0.36 14.65
N VAL A 151 -1.86 1.20 14.87
CA VAL A 151 -1.99 2.64 14.80
C VAL A 151 -1.47 3.07 13.43
N LYS A 152 -2.34 3.74 12.66
CA LYS A 152 -1.96 4.33 11.38
C LYS A 152 -2.00 5.84 11.56
N GLU A 153 -0.84 6.46 11.61
CA GLU A 153 -0.74 7.92 11.61
C GLU A 153 -0.78 8.43 10.18
N GLU A 154 -1.76 9.28 9.86
CA GLU A 154 -1.89 9.92 8.55
C GLU A 154 -1.61 11.41 8.67
N VAL A 155 -0.52 11.86 8.06
CA VAL A 155 -0.25 13.29 7.94
C VAL A 155 -1.02 13.81 6.73
N ASN A 156 -1.82 14.85 6.92
CA ASN A 156 -2.54 15.50 5.84
C ASN A 156 -2.07 16.95 5.78
N GLU A 157 -1.76 17.43 4.59
CA GLU A 157 -1.45 18.84 4.37
C GLU A 157 -2.67 19.51 3.73
N MET A 158 -3.00 20.69 4.25
CA MET A 158 -4.12 21.48 3.76
C MET A 158 -3.68 22.93 3.64
N VAL A 159 -3.77 23.45 2.42
CA VAL A 159 -3.50 24.85 2.15
C VAL A 159 -4.76 25.63 2.51
N VAL A 160 -4.59 26.66 3.35
CA VAL A 160 -5.68 27.53 3.79
C VAL A 160 -5.36 28.99 3.48
N GLN A 161 -6.41 29.77 3.20
CA GLN A 161 -6.34 31.21 3.04
C GLN A 161 -6.97 31.89 4.25
N TYR A 162 -6.28 32.90 4.78
CA TYR A 162 -6.67 33.64 5.97
C TYR A 162 -6.12 35.08 5.88
N ASP A 163 -6.83 36.02 6.49
CA ASP A 163 -6.47 37.45 6.46
C ASP A 163 -5.82 37.94 7.76
N ASP A 164 -5.83 37.11 8.80
CA ASP A 164 -5.40 37.46 10.16
C ASP A 164 -4.88 36.21 10.89
N LEU A 165 -3.61 36.26 11.32
CA LEU A 165 -2.91 35.13 11.95
C LEU A 165 -3.46 34.81 13.35
N GLU A 166 -3.80 35.83 14.15
CA GLU A 166 -4.31 35.60 15.51
C GLU A 166 -5.68 34.93 15.48
N LYS A 167 -6.51 35.29 14.48
CA LYS A 167 -7.80 34.61 14.25
C LYS A 167 -7.61 33.17 13.79
N LEU A 168 -6.64 32.91 12.90
CA LEU A 168 -6.31 31.55 12.48
C LEU A 168 -5.90 30.70 13.68
N GLU A 169 -4.99 31.19 14.52
CA GLU A 169 -4.52 30.49 15.71
C GLU A 169 -5.66 30.23 16.71
N ALA A 170 -6.55 31.21 16.92
CA ALA A 170 -7.71 31.04 17.79
C ALA A 170 -8.68 29.97 17.27
N VAL A 171 -8.91 29.90 15.96
CA VAL A 171 -9.75 28.87 15.35
C VAL A 171 -9.08 27.49 15.43
N ILE A 172 -7.78 27.39 15.15
CA ILE A 172 -7.00 26.15 15.31
C ILE A 172 -7.03 25.67 16.75
N GLY A 173 -6.87 26.56 17.73
CA GLY A 173 -6.95 26.24 19.16
C GLY A 173 -8.30 25.63 19.54
N LYS A 174 -9.41 26.22 19.07
CA LYS A 174 -10.77 25.68 19.29
C LYS A 174 -10.97 24.32 18.63
N ILE A 175 -10.44 24.14 17.42
CA ILE A 175 -10.49 22.88 16.68
C ILE A 175 -9.74 21.78 17.42
N ASN A 176 -8.52 22.06 17.87
CA ASN A 176 -7.68 21.10 18.59
C ASN A 176 -8.32 20.68 19.92
N GLY A 177 -8.96 21.61 20.63
CA GLY A 177 -9.72 21.31 21.85
C GLY A 177 -10.99 20.48 21.63
N SER A 178 -11.45 20.33 20.38
CA SER A 178 -12.69 19.62 20.03
C SER A 178 -12.47 18.15 19.65
N HIS A 179 -11.22 17.64 19.66
CA HIS A 179 -10.84 16.27 19.31
C HIS A 179 -11.62 15.71 18.10
N LEU A 180 -11.35 16.23 16.90
CA LEU A 180 -12.08 15.85 15.69
C LEU A 180 -11.60 14.49 15.14
N ASP A 181 -12.49 13.50 15.09
CA ASP A 181 -12.19 12.13 14.64
C ASP A 181 -11.97 11.97 13.13
N LYS A 182 -12.32 12.99 12.32
CA LYS A 182 -12.29 12.92 10.84
C LYS A 182 -11.92 14.26 10.20
N VAL A 183 -11.03 14.23 9.21
CA VAL A 183 -10.60 15.39 8.40
C VAL A 183 -11.79 16.11 7.71
N GLN A 184 -12.91 15.42 7.45
CA GLN A 184 -14.10 16.06 6.89
C GLN A 184 -14.71 17.10 7.86
N ARG A 185 -14.69 16.82 9.17
CA ARG A 185 -15.17 17.75 10.22
C ARG A 185 -14.22 18.91 10.44
N LEU A 186 -12.95 18.77 10.04
CA LEU A 186 -11.95 19.83 10.08
C LEU A 186 -12.30 20.95 9.08
N LYS A 187 -12.69 20.59 7.84
CA LYS A 187 -13.10 21.57 6.82
C LYS A 187 -14.29 22.40 7.26
N GLU A 188 -15.32 21.75 7.78
CA GLU A 188 -16.54 22.40 8.29
C GLU A 188 -16.20 23.40 9.40
N LYS A 189 -15.35 23.01 10.35
CA LYS A 189 -14.93 23.88 11.47
C LYS A 189 -14.04 25.05 11.04
N LEU A 190 -13.23 24.88 10.00
CA LEU A 190 -12.46 25.98 9.43
C LEU A 190 -13.35 26.99 8.71
N TYR A 191 -14.38 26.53 8.00
CA TYR A 191 -15.36 27.43 7.37
C TYR A 191 -16.19 28.21 8.40
N GLU A 192 -16.57 27.58 9.52
CA GLU A 192 -17.21 28.29 10.65
C GLU A 192 -16.33 29.43 11.20
N GLY A 193 -15.01 29.33 11.05
CA GLY A 193 -14.03 30.36 11.39
C GLY A 193 -13.68 31.33 10.26
N ASN A 194 -14.42 31.35 9.15
CA ASN A 194 -14.14 32.13 7.94
C ASN A 194 -12.79 31.81 7.26
N ILE A 195 -12.24 30.60 7.45
CA ILE A 195 -11.00 30.17 6.81
C ILE A 195 -11.32 29.33 5.58
N GLN A 196 -10.83 29.73 4.42
CA GLN A 196 -11.05 29.01 3.17
C GLN A 196 -9.97 27.95 2.93
N THR A 197 -10.37 26.74 2.52
CA THR A 197 -9.43 25.67 2.14
C THR A 197 -9.19 25.69 0.63
N LEU A 198 -7.93 25.74 0.20
CA LEU A 198 -7.52 25.88 -1.21
C LEU A 198 -7.14 24.55 -1.86
N GLY A 199 -6.79 23.54 -1.07
CA GLY A 199 -6.40 22.22 -1.56
C GLY A 199 -6.06 21.28 -0.43
N LYS A 200 -6.16 19.97 -0.69
CA LYS A 200 -5.76 18.92 0.26
C LYS A 200 -4.83 17.94 -0.46
N SER A 201 -3.69 17.64 0.15
CA SER A 201 -2.81 16.52 -0.20
C SER A 201 -2.80 15.53 0.96
N VAL A 202 -2.99 14.25 0.65
CA VAL A 202 -2.74 13.18 1.62
C VAL A 202 -1.26 12.87 1.55
N LEU A 203 -0.54 13.11 2.63
CA LEU A 203 0.82 12.59 2.76
C LEU A 203 0.67 11.12 3.18
N VAL A 204 1.38 10.23 2.48
CA VAL A 204 1.38 8.80 2.81
C VAL A 204 1.79 8.64 4.28
N PRO A 205 1.17 7.73 5.07
CA PRO A 205 1.52 7.52 6.48
C PRO A 205 3.03 7.38 6.66
N VAL A 206 3.59 8.17 7.57
CA VAL A 206 5.04 8.23 7.83
C VAL A 206 5.47 7.06 8.71
N GLU A 207 4.60 6.55 9.60
CA GLU A 207 4.88 5.34 10.38
C GLU A 207 3.64 4.45 10.56
N GLN A 208 3.80 3.14 10.34
CA GLN A 208 2.85 2.12 10.79
C GLN A 208 3.45 1.42 11.99
N GLN A 209 3.01 1.77 13.19
CA GLN A 209 3.42 1.06 14.39
C GLN A 209 2.43 -0.08 14.66
N THR A 210 2.96 -1.31 14.73
CA THR A 210 2.22 -2.50 15.15
C THR A 210 2.86 -3.03 16.40
N TYR A 211 2.09 -3.09 17.48
CA TYR A 211 2.52 -3.71 18.72
C TYR A 211 1.52 -4.77 19.16
N PHE A 212 1.99 -5.67 20.01
CA PHE A 212 1.25 -6.82 20.49
C PHE A 212 1.14 -6.72 22.01
N GLU A 213 -0.07 -6.88 22.53
CA GLU A 213 -0.29 -7.06 23.96
C GLU A 213 -0.95 -8.43 24.22
N ILE A 214 -0.50 -9.10 25.28
CA ILE A 214 -1.16 -10.32 25.78
C ILE A 214 -2.31 -9.85 26.66
N VAL A 215 -3.55 -10.13 26.25
CA VAL A 215 -4.73 -9.64 26.99
C VAL A 215 -5.03 -10.56 28.17
N LYS A 216 -4.93 -11.89 27.98
CA LYS A 216 -5.17 -12.95 28.99
C LYS A 216 -4.43 -14.23 28.60
N GLU A 217 -3.85 -14.92 29.58
CA GLU A 217 -3.22 -16.26 29.47
C GLU A 217 -4.17 -17.36 29.97
#